data_AF-A0A3S5DI81-F1
#
_entry.id   AF-A0A3S5DI81-F1
#
_cell.length_a   1.000
_cell.length_b   1.000
_cell.length_c   1.000
_cell.angle_alpha   90.00
_cell.angle_beta   90.00
_cell.angle_gamma   90.00
#
_symmetry.space_group_name_H-M   'P 1'
#
loop_
_entity.id
_entity.type
_entity.pdbx_description
1 polymer ?
#
loop_
_entity_poly.entity_id
_entity_poly.type
_entity_poly.pdbx_seq_one_letter_code
_entity_poly.pdbx_strand_id
1 'polypeptide(L)' 'MNFFARLAPLASRIGQYWLQLPATFGPRDLPALWHFLDGLPKDFTYGVEVRHPEFFAKGEAEQQLNRGCTSVTSTA' A
#
# COMPACT_ATOMS: atom_id res chain seq x y z
N MET A 1 1.69 1.45 21.19
CA MET A 1 0.52 1.98 20.46
C MET A 1 0.45 3.51 20.49
N ASN A 2 1.48 4.27 20.05
CA ASN A 2 1.36 5.75 20.05
C ASN A 2 2.09 6.49 18.91
N PHE A 3 2.32 5.83 17.78
CA PHE A 3 2.94 6.47 16.61
C PHE A 3 1.89 7.24 15.78
N PHE A 4 0.70 6.67 15.61
CA PHE A 4 -0.38 7.25 14.79
C PHE A 4 -1.00 8.52 15.39
N ALA A 5 -1.10 8.65 16.71
CA ALA A 5 -1.65 9.85 17.35
C ALA A 5 -0.80 11.11 17.10
N ARG A 6 0.52 10.96 16.90
CA ARG A 6 1.43 12.07 16.57
C ARG A 6 1.41 12.43 15.08
N LEU A 7 0.93 11.53 14.23
CA LEU A 7 0.77 11.73 12.78
C LEU A 7 -0.60 12.35 12.42
N ALA A 8 -1.57 12.32 13.34
CA ALA A 8 -2.90 12.91 13.17
C ALA A 8 -2.91 14.37 12.66
N PRO A 9 -2.08 15.31 13.14
CA PRO A 9 -2.06 16.67 12.58
C PRO A 9 -1.37 16.76 11.20
N LEU A 10 -0.55 15.76 10.84
CA LEU A 10 0.12 15.68 9.54
C LEU A 10 -0.81 15.06 8.47
N ALA A 11 -1.83 14.31 8.89
CA ALA A 11 -2.91 13.77 8.06
C ALA A 11 -3.56 14.79 7.14
N SER A 12 -3.87 15.97 7.70
CA SER A 12 -4.53 17.03 6.96
C SER A 12 -3.63 17.68 5.89
N ARG A 13 -2.30 17.46 5.93
CA ARG A 13 -1.33 18.04 4.97
C ARG A 13 -0.67 16.99 4.07
N ILE A 14 -0.68 15.72 4.47
CA ILE A 14 -0.16 14.60 3.67
C ILE A 14 -1.34 13.97 2.94
N GLY A 15 -1.58 14.40 1.71
CA GLY A 15 -2.71 13.90 0.90
C GLY A 15 -2.67 12.40 0.59
N GLN A 16 -1.50 11.76 0.63
CA GLN A 16 -1.33 10.33 0.39
C GLN A 16 -0.08 9.78 1.06
N TYR A 17 -0.19 8.63 1.74
CA TYR A 17 0.92 7.91 2.34
C TYR A 17 1.41 6.83 1.39
N TRP A 18 2.71 6.86 1.05
CA TRP A 18 3.31 5.85 0.18
C TRP A 18 3.92 4.71 1.00
N LEU A 19 3.46 3.48 0.78
CA LEU A 19 4.05 2.26 1.33
C LEU A 19 4.93 1.63 0.25
N GLN A 20 6.24 1.70 0.44
CA GLN A 20 7.18 0.94 -0.38
C GLN A 20 7.32 -0.49 0.15
N LEU A 21 7.00 -1.47 -0.69
CA LEU A 21 7.14 -2.89 -0.41
C LEU A 21 8.45 -3.43 -1.00
N PRO A 22 9.10 -4.37 -0.31
CA PRO A 22 10.34 -4.97 -0.78
C PRO A 22 10.12 -5.83 -2.03
N ALA A 23 11.17 -6.05 -2.81
CA ALA A 23 11.12 -6.89 -4.01
C ALA A 23 10.83 -8.37 -3.73
N THR A 24 10.83 -8.80 -2.46
CA THR A 24 10.41 -10.14 -2.01
C THR A 24 8.91 -10.24 -1.76
N PHE A 25 8.20 -9.11 -1.73
CA PHE A 25 6.76 -9.07 -1.46
C PHE A 25 5.99 -9.47 -2.72
N GLY A 26 5.39 -10.66 -2.71
CA GLY A 26 4.71 -11.21 -3.88
C GLY A 26 3.19 -11.09 -3.81
N PRO A 27 2.47 -11.58 -4.82
CA PRO A 27 1.00 -11.68 -4.79
C PRO A 27 0.48 -12.54 -3.64
N ARG A 28 1.30 -13.46 -3.11
CA ARG A 28 0.94 -14.31 -1.98
C ARG A 28 0.81 -13.55 -0.66
N ASP A 29 1.47 -12.40 -0.56
CA ASP A 29 1.51 -11.56 0.64
C ASP A 29 0.43 -10.46 0.62
N LEU A 30 -0.28 -10.29 -0.51
CA LEU A 30 -1.41 -9.37 -0.65
C LEU A 30 -2.44 -9.45 0.50
N PRO A 31 -2.87 -10.63 0.97
CA PRO A 31 -3.80 -10.72 2.11
C PRO A 31 -3.25 -10.07 3.38
N ALA A 32 -1.95 -10.19 3.63
CA ALA A 32 -1.30 -9.56 4.78
C ALA A 32 -1.23 -8.03 4.62
N LEU A 33 -1.01 -7.53 3.39
CA LEU A 33 -1.09 -6.11 3.09
C LEU A 33 -2.50 -5.56 3.35
N TRP A 34 -3.55 -6.26 2.91
CA TRP A 34 -4.94 -5.87 3.17
C TRP A 34 -5.23 -5.81 4.67
N HIS A 35 -4.78 -6.79 5.42
CA HIS A 35 -4.97 -6.82 6.86
C HIS A 35 -4.21 -5.67 7.56
N PHE A 36 -3.05 -5.28 7.03
CA PHE A 36 -2.32 -4.11 7.52
C PHE A 36 -3.06 -2.81 7.19
N LEU A 37 -3.52 -2.65 5.94
CA LEU A 37 -4.27 -1.48 5.48
C LEU A 37 -5.62 -1.33 6.20
N ASP A 38 -6.31 -2.42 6.52
CA ASP A 38 -7.58 -2.36 7.30
C ASP A 38 -7.35 -1.88 8.73
N GLY A 39 -6.17 -2.15 9.30
CA GLY A 39 -5.75 -1.62 10.59
C GLY A 39 -5.31 -0.16 10.56
N LEU A 40 -5.19 0.44 9.37
CA LEU A 40 -4.85 1.85 9.22
C LEU A 40 -6.11 2.74 9.26
N PRO A 41 -5.99 3.97 9.78
CA PRO A 41 -7.09 4.92 9.80
C PRO A 41 -7.57 5.23 8.37
N LYS A 42 -8.88 5.13 8.15
CA LYS A 42 -9.52 5.27 6.82
C LYS A 42 -9.61 6.72 6.34
N ASP A 43 -9.32 7.69 7.21
CA ASP A 43 -9.23 9.12 6.89
C ASP A 43 -8.03 9.48 5.98
N PHE A 44 -7.19 8.50 5.66
CA PHE A 44 -5.96 8.68 4.90
C PHE A 44 -5.98 7.90 3.59
N THR A 45 -5.44 8.50 2.54
CA THR A 45 -5.20 7.78 1.29
C THR A 45 -3.86 7.07 1.37
N TYR A 46 -3.82 5.79 1.01
CA TYR A 46 -2.58 5.00 0.94
C TYR A 46 -2.27 4.62 -0.50
N GLY A 47 -1.06 4.94 -0.94
CA GLY A 47 -0.47 4.45 -2.18
C GLY A 47 0.51 3.33 -1.88
N VAL A 48 0.51 2.27 -2.67
CA VAL A 48 1.46 1.16 -2.50
C VAL A 48 2.41 1.12 -3.70
N GLU A 49 3.71 1.13 -3.41
CA GLU A 49 4.76 0.90 -4.39
C GLU A 49 5.33 -0.49 -4.22
N VAL A 50 5.19 -1.31 -5.25
CA VAL A 50 5.77 -2.64 -5.32
C VAL A 50 6.95 -2.65 -6.27
N ARG A 51 8.00 -3.37 -5.87
CA ARG A 51 9.20 -3.63 -6.68
C ARG A 51 9.31 -5.07 -7.15
N HIS A 52 8.27 -5.88 -6.90
CA HIS A 52 8.30 -7.29 -7.26
C HIS A 52 7.98 -7.47 -8.74
N PRO A 53 8.81 -8.22 -9.50
CA PRO A 53 8.65 -8.36 -10.95
C PRO A 53 7.32 -9.02 -11.35
N GLU A 54 6.71 -9.85 -10.50
CA GLU A 54 5.37 -10.41 -10.75
C GLU A 54 4.26 -9.34 -10.85
N PHE A 55 4.40 -8.19 -10.18
CA PHE A 55 3.45 -7.08 -10.37
C PHE A 55 3.72 -6.34 -11.68
N PHE A 56 4.92 -6.45 -12.25
CA PHE A 56 5.24 -5.94 -13.57
C PHE A 56 4.74 -6.84 -14.71
N ALA A 57 4.43 -8.10 -14.41
CA ALA A 57 3.94 -9.06 -15.38
C ALA A 57 2.50 -8.78 -15.86
N LYS A 58 1.85 -7.68 -15.41
CA LYS A 58 0.45 -7.30 -15.71
C LYS A 58 -0.55 -8.45 -15.51
N GLY A 59 -0.20 -9.37 -14.61
CA GLY A 59 -0.99 -10.55 -14.32
C GLY A 59 -2.09 -10.25 -13.31
N GLU A 60 -2.68 -11.32 -12.77
CA GLU A 60 -3.67 -11.22 -11.69
C GLU A 60 -3.13 -10.47 -10.46
N ALA A 61 -1.82 -10.55 -10.21
CA ALA A 61 -1.14 -9.89 -9.11
C ALA A 61 -1.34 -8.36 -9.13
N GLU A 62 -1.14 -7.72 -10.29
CA GLU A 62 -1.32 -6.28 -10.47
C GLU A 62 -2.79 -5.88 -10.27
N GLN A 63 -3.71 -6.68 -10.84
CA GLN A 63 -5.15 -6.42 -10.72
C GLN A 63 -5.63 -6.52 -9.28
N GLN A 64 -5.15 -7.52 -8.53
CA GLN A 64 -5.49 -7.66 -7.12
C GLN A 64 -4.96 -6.49 -6.30
N LEU A 65 -3.73 -6.04 -6.55
CA LEU A 65 -3.13 -4.90 -5.86
C LEU A 65 -3.88 -3.58 -6.18
N ASN A 66 -4.29 -3.37 -7.43
CA ASN A 66 -5.07 -2.21 -7.85
C ASN A 66 -6.51 -2.20 -7.30
N ARG A 67 -7.12 -3.38 -7.06
CA ARG A 67 -8.49 -3.44 -6.52
C ARG A 67 -8.63 -2.97 -5.09
N GLY A 68 -7.59 -3.15 -4.26
CA GLY A 68 -7.66 -2.76 -2.85
C GLY A 68 -6.94 -1.45 -2.52
N CYS A 69 -6.19 -0.86 -3.47
CA CYS A 69 -5.50 0.42 -3.27
C CYS A 69 -6.03 1.47 -4.24
N THR A 70 -6.31 2.68 -3.74
CA THR A 70 -6.78 3.80 -4.56
C THR A 70 -5.71 4.32 -5.53
N SER A 71 -4.42 4.07 -5.25
CA SER A 71 -3.31 4.39 -6.15
C SER A 71 -2.19 3.35 -6.00
N VAL A 72 -1.76 2.77 -7.11
CA VAL A 72 -0.67 1.79 -7.17
C VAL A 72 0.33 2.27 -8.19
N THR A 73 1.59 2.40 -7.78
CA THR A 73 2.69 2.75 -8.69
C THR A 73 3.75 1.67 -8.63
N SER A 74 4.07 1.09 -9.78
CA SER A 74 5.12 0.07 -9.88
C SER A 74 6.38 0.75 -10.42
N THR A 75 7.47 0.72 -9.67
CA THR A 75 8.75 1.30 -10.09
C THR A 75 9.67 0.15 -10.50
N ALA A 76 9.97 0.07 -11.81
CA ALA A 76 10.96 -0.86 -12.36
C ALA A 76 12.39 -0.43 -12.01
#